data_AF-A0A925HW13-F1
#
_entry.id   AF-A0A925HW13-F1
#
_cell.length_a   1.000
_cell.length_b   1.000
_cell.length_c   1.000
_cell.angle_alpha   90.00
_cell.angle_beta   90.00
_cell.angle_gamma   90.00
#
_symmetry.space_group_name_H-M   'P 1'
#
loop_
_entity.id
_entity.type
_entity.pdbx_description
1 polymer ?
#
loop_
_entity_poly.entity_id
_entity_poly.type
_entity_poly.pdbx_seq_one_letter_code
_entity_poly.pdbx_strand_id
1 'polypeptide(L)'
;ETKLTIENCVFRQRIDSDPKNRDDDGPYILLHNNSVVAYGGLMYNYNAPYADVYMHVVDGNRQQGFGGLFVQELKRLAYEQNKVPAARCHIKNSASRKTLEKAGFVVCGYLLVGDVSL
;
A
#
# COMPACT_ATOMS: atom_id res chain seq x y z
N GLU A 1 -9.90 -1.97 -14.12
CA GLU A 1 -8.48 -1.70 -13.80
C GLU A 1 -8.32 -0.21 -13.49
N THR A 2 -7.53 0.17 -12.47
CA THR A 2 -7.24 1.58 -12.16
C THR A 2 -6.03 2.04 -12.97
N LYS A 3 -6.06 3.26 -13.50
CA LYS A 3 -4.97 3.84 -14.29
C LYS A 3 -4.58 5.22 -13.73
N LEU A 4 -4.05 5.21 -12.50
CA LEU A 4 -3.47 6.37 -11.86
C LEU A 4 -2.09 6.63 -12.45
N THR A 5 -1.80 7.88 -12.78
CA THR A 5 -0.49 8.33 -13.27
C THR A 5 -0.15 9.66 -12.61
N ILE A 6 1.11 9.84 -12.24
CA ILE A 6 1.67 11.10 -11.76
C ILE A 6 3.01 11.26 -12.50
N GLU A 7 3.25 12.43 -13.07
CA GLU A 7 4.50 12.70 -13.79
C GLU A 7 5.72 12.55 -12.86
N ASN A 8 6.85 12.15 -13.43
CA ASN A 8 8.12 11.97 -12.71
C ASN A 8 8.05 11.00 -11.52
N CYS A 9 7.06 10.10 -11.50
CA CYS A 9 6.99 9.00 -10.54
C CYS A 9 7.65 7.73 -11.06
N VAL A 10 8.47 7.09 -10.21
CA VAL A 10 9.09 5.79 -10.50
C VAL A 10 8.82 4.84 -9.35
N PHE A 11 8.09 3.76 -9.64
CA PHE A 11 7.90 2.64 -8.72
C PHE A 11 8.99 1.59 -8.96
N ARG A 12 9.67 1.14 -7.91
CA ARG A 12 10.67 0.08 -8.01
C ARG A 12 10.91 -0.64 -6.68
N GLN A 13 11.60 -1.76 -6.77
CA GLN A 13 12.21 -2.37 -5.60
C GLN A 13 13.28 -1.43 -5.02
N ARG A 14 13.36 -1.41 -3.69
CA ARG A 14 14.36 -0.68 -2.92
C ARG A 14 15.75 -1.29 -3.13
N ILE A 15 16.76 -0.43 -3.16
CA ILE A 15 18.18 -0.79 -3.18
C ILE A 15 18.86 -0.32 -1.90
N ASP A 16 20.07 -0.80 -1.62
CA ASP A 16 20.77 -0.54 -0.36
C ASP A 16 21.11 0.94 -0.12
N SER A 17 21.25 1.73 -1.19
CA SER A 17 21.52 3.18 -1.10
C SER A 17 20.27 4.03 -0.87
N ASP A 18 19.06 3.45 -0.89
CA ASP A 18 17.84 4.20 -0.63
C ASP A 18 17.68 4.53 0.86
N PRO A 19 17.18 5.73 1.20
CA PRO A 19 16.96 6.10 2.59
C PRO A 19 15.91 5.21 3.24
N LYS A 20 16.21 4.69 4.43
CA LYS A 20 15.27 4.02 5.32
C LYS A 20 14.93 4.95 6.48
N ASN A 21 13.65 5.18 6.67
CA ASN A 21 13.13 5.94 7.81
C ASN A 21 12.73 5.02 8.96
N ARG A 22 12.37 3.77 8.65
CA ARG A 22 12.01 2.73 9.64
C ARG A 22 12.49 1.37 9.17
N ASP A 23 12.61 0.46 10.13
CA ASP A 23 12.99 -0.94 9.87
C ASP A 23 11.94 -1.68 9.01
N ASP A 24 10.69 -1.21 8.99
CA ASP A 24 9.55 -1.81 8.32
C ASP A 24 9.11 -1.09 7.04
N ASP A 25 9.97 -0.25 6.45
CA ASP A 25 9.66 0.53 5.23
C ASP A 25 9.37 -0.35 3.99
N GLY A 26 9.57 -1.66 4.09
CA GLY A 26 9.23 -2.62 3.04
C GLY A 26 10.17 -2.60 1.83
N PRO A 27 10.02 -3.59 0.93
CA PRO A 27 10.93 -3.81 -0.18
C PRO A 27 10.67 -2.92 -1.40
N TYR A 28 9.56 -2.17 -1.47
CA TYR A 28 9.22 -1.33 -2.62
C TYR A 28 9.10 0.14 -2.23
N ILE A 29 9.43 1.02 -3.18
CA ILE A 29 9.35 2.47 -3.03
C ILE A 29 8.69 3.14 -4.23
N LEU A 30 8.17 4.33 -4.00
CA LEU A 30 7.81 5.30 -5.02
C LEU A 30 8.73 6.51 -4.91
N LEU A 31 9.41 6.82 -5.99
CA LEU A 31 10.16 8.05 -6.16
C LEU A 31 9.28 9.09 -6.85
N HIS A 32 9.43 10.35 -6.49
CA HIS A 32 8.94 11.51 -7.24
C HIS A 32 10.05 12.55 -7.27
N ASN A 33 10.48 12.97 -8.47
CA ASN A 33 11.64 13.85 -8.65
C ASN A 33 12.88 13.36 -7.86
N ASN A 34 13.20 12.07 -7.97
CA ASN A 34 14.29 11.37 -7.28
C ASN A 34 14.21 11.34 -5.74
N SER A 35 13.10 11.78 -5.13
CA SER A 35 12.88 11.71 -3.69
C SER A 35 11.91 10.58 -3.35
N VAL A 36 12.18 9.82 -2.29
CA VAL A 36 11.26 8.78 -1.79
C VAL A 36 10.02 9.46 -1.21
N VAL A 37 8.85 9.17 -1.78
CA VAL A 37 7.57 9.75 -1.34
C VAL A 37 6.62 8.73 -0.75
N ALA A 38 6.77 7.44 -1.09
CA ALA A 38 6.02 6.35 -0.50
C ALA A 38 6.86 5.06 -0.46
N TYR A 39 6.52 4.16 0.44
CA TYR A 39 7.18 2.88 0.62
C TYR A 39 6.24 1.84 1.24
N GLY A 40 6.57 0.56 1.10
CA GLY A 40 5.76 -0.55 1.61
C GLY A 40 5.97 -1.85 0.82
N GLY A 41 4.95 -2.71 0.80
CA GLY A 41 5.06 -4.00 0.15
C GLY A 41 3.83 -4.90 0.27
N LEU A 42 4.10 -6.19 0.08
CA LEU A 42 3.12 -7.27 0.11
C LEU A 42 3.49 -8.26 1.21
N MET A 43 2.51 -8.69 1.99
CA MET A 43 2.68 -9.64 3.08
C MET A 43 1.82 -10.89 2.83
N TYR A 44 2.44 -12.07 2.89
CA TYR A 44 1.84 -13.34 2.41
C TYR A 44 1.50 -14.35 3.52
N ASN A 45 1.71 -13.99 4.77
CA ASN A 45 1.67 -14.89 5.92
C ASN A 45 0.27 -15.21 6.45
N TYR A 46 -0.77 -14.46 6.06
CA TYR A 46 -2.08 -14.58 6.72
C TYR A 46 -3.01 -15.63 6.11
N ASN A 47 -3.03 -15.85 4.78
CA ASN A 47 -3.75 -16.94 4.10
C ASN A 47 -3.51 -16.88 2.57
N ALA A 48 -3.24 -18.02 1.92
CA ALA A 48 -3.31 -18.10 0.46
C ALA A 48 -4.77 -17.94 -0.01
N PRO A 49 -5.04 -17.35 -1.19
CA PRO A 49 -4.10 -16.85 -2.19
C PRO A 49 -3.74 -15.36 -2.02
N TYR A 50 -3.96 -14.78 -0.84
CA TYR A 50 -3.91 -13.34 -0.66
C TYR A 50 -2.50 -12.77 -0.49
N ALA A 51 -2.35 -11.51 -0.89
CA ALA A 51 -1.20 -10.67 -0.59
C ALA A 51 -1.71 -9.39 0.08
N ASP A 52 -1.41 -9.22 1.38
CA ASP A 52 -1.82 -8.05 2.16
C ASP A 52 -0.93 -6.86 1.82
N VAL A 53 -1.53 -5.80 1.28
CA VAL A 53 -0.86 -4.56 0.89
C VAL A 53 -0.67 -3.68 2.12
N TYR A 54 0.58 -3.34 2.41
CA TYR A 54 0.91 -2.32 3.39
C TYR A 54 1.69 -1.18 2.74
N MET A 55 1.44 0.04 3.19
CA MET A 55 2.05 1.24 2.62
C MET A 55 2.15 2.37 3.62
N HIS A 56 3.09 3.28 3.35
CA HIS A 56 3.23 4.57 3.99
C HIS A 56 3.55 5.63 2.95
N VAL A 57 3.00 6.83 3.13
CA VAL A 57 3.34 8.03 2.35
C VAL A 57 3.99 9.03 3.29
N VAL A 58 5.19 9.49 2.92
CA VAL A 58 5.97 10.46 3.69
C VAL A 58 5.10 11.69 4.00
N ASP A 59 5.14 12.17 5.24
CA ASP A 59 4.18 13.12 5.80
C ASP A 59 3.96 14.38 4.94
N GLY A 60 5.04 15.01 4.47
CA GLY A 60 4.99 16.20 3.59
C GLY A 60 4.51 15.91 2.16
N ASN A 61 4.39 14.65 1.78
CA ASN A 61 3.98 14.20 0.45
C ASN A 61 2.54 13.63 0.43
N ARG A 62 1.82 13.67 1.56
CA ARG A 62 0.45 13.18 1.65
C ARG A 62 -0.52 14.07 0.84
N GLN A 63 -1.68 13.51 0.52
CA GLN A 63 -2.77 14.20 -0.23
C GLN A 63 -2.43 14.62 -1.68
N GLN A 64 -1.30 14.17 -2.22
CA GLN A 64 -0.87 14.44 -3.60
C GLN A 64 -1.12 13.26 -4.55
N GLY A 65 -1.80 12.20 -4.08
CA GLY A 65 -2.14 11.03 -4.89
C GLY A 65 -1.13 9.88 -4.86
N PHE A 66 0.07 10.09 -4.29
CA PHE A 66 1.13 9.06 -4.24
C PHE A 66 0.69 7.75 -3.59
N GLY A 67 -0.09 7.79 -2.50
CA GLY A 67 -0.59 6.57 -1.86
C GLY A 67 -1.45 5.72 -2.80
N GLY A 68 -2.32 6.35 -3.59
CA GLY A 68 -3.18 5.62 -4.53
C GLY A 68 -2.37 5.00 -5.66
N LEU A 69 -1.42 5.76 -6.22
CA LEU A 69 -0.50 5.26 -7.24
C LEU A 69 0.34 4.09 -6.71
N PHE A 70 0.88 4.22 -5.49
CA PHE A 70 1.71 3.18 -4.90
C PHE A 70 0.92 1.89 -4.63
N VAL A 71 -0.30 2.00 -4.10
CA VAL A 71 -1.19 0.84 -3.91
C VAL A 71 -1.56 0.20 -5.25
N GLN A 72 -1.79 0.98 -6.31
CA GLN A 72 -2.03 0.43 -7.66
C GLN A 72 -0.84 -0.43 -8.13
N GLU A 73 0.39 0.03 -7.95
CA GLU A 73 1.57 -0.72 -8.37
C GLU A 73 1.78 -1.99 -7.53
N LEU A 74 1.58 -1.92 -6.21
CA LEU A 74 1.61 -3.12 -5.35
C LEU A 74 0.51 -4.12 -5.74
N LYS A 75 -0.67 -3.63 -6.10
CA LYS A 75 -1.78 -4.46 -6.61
C LYS A 75 -1.40 -5.15 -7.93
N ARG A 76 -0.75 -4.45 -8.86
CA ARG A 76 -0.22 -5.01 -10.11
C ARG A 76 0.78 -6.15 -9.80
N LEU A 77 1.75 -5.90 -8.92
CA LEU A 77 2.72 -6.92 -8.50
C LEU A 77 2.05 -8.16 -7.88
N ALA A 78 1.02 -7.98 -7.05
CA ALA A 78 0.29 -9.10 -6.47
C ALA A 78 -0.35 -9.99 -7.55
N TYR A 79 -1.01 -9.38 -8.53
CA TYR A 79 -1.61 -10.13 -9.65
C TYR A 79 -0.56 -10.83 -10.51
N GLU A 80 0.58 -10.19 -10.79
CA GLU A 80 1.70 -10.81 -11.53
C GLU A 80 2.25 -12.04 -10.81
N GLN A 81 2.11 -12.12 -9.49
CA GLN A 81 2.51 -13.26 -8.66
C GLN A 81 1.38 -14.28 -8.44
N ASN A 82 0.29 -14.21 -9.21
CA ASN A 82 -0.91 -15.02 -9.05
C ASN A 82 -1.53 -14.94 -7.64
N LYS A 83 -1.43 -13.75 -7.01
CA LYS A 83 -2.05 -13.47 -5.71
C LYS A 83 -3.28 -12.60 -5.85
N VAL A 84 -4.17 -12.70 -4.87
CA VAL A 84 -5.32 -11.80 -4.73
C VAL A 84 -4.92 -10.66 -3.80
N PRO A 85 -4.83 -9.41 -4.27
CA PRO A 85 -4.48 -8.28 -3.42
C PRO A 85 -5.58 -8.04 -2.38
N ALA A 86 -5.18 -7.96 -1.12
CA ALA A 86 -6.02 -7.60 0.01
C ALA A 86 -5.38 -6.43 0.76
N ALA A 87 -6.15 -5.72 1.56
CA ALA A 87 -5.63 -4.68 2.44
C ALA A 87 -6.57 -4.51 3.62
N ARG A 88 -6.02 -4.08 4.76
CA ARG A 88 -6.80 -3.65 5.91
C ARG A 88 -6.32 -2.30 6.41
N CYS A 89 -7.25 -1.51 6.93
CA CYS A 89 -6.93 -0.28 7.62
C CYS A 89 -7.88 -0.10 8.80
N HIS A 90 -7.45 0.70 9.77
CA HIS A 90 -8.31 1.05 10.89
C HIS A 90 -9.51 1.87 10.39
N ILE A 91 -10.73 1.62 10.90
CA ILE A 91 -11.97 2.25 10.42
C ILE A 91 -11.96 3.79 10.50
N LYS A 92 -11.23 4.34 11.48
CA LYS A 92 -11.04 5.79 11.66
C LYS A 92 -9.95 6.39 10.76
N ASN A 93 -9.15 5.56 10.07
CA ASN A 93 -8.12 6.02 9.14
C ASN A 93 -8.73 6.28 7.75
N SER A 94 -9.42 7.41 7.64
CA SER A 94 -10.09 7.83 6.41
C SER A 94 -9.11 8.05 5.23
N ALA A 95 -7.86 8.43 5.52
CA ALA A 95 -6.83 8.63 4.50
C ALA A 95 -6.43 7.31 3.83
N SER A 96 -6.12 6.27 4.61
CA SER A 96 -5.85 4.93 4.08
C SER A 96 -7.07 4.35 3.38
N ARG A 97 -8.27 4.48 3.97
CA ARG A 97 -9.50 3.99 3.33
C ARG A 97 -9.70 4.59 1.93
N LYS A 98 -9.69 5.93 1.83
CA LYS A 98 -9.81 6.63 0.53
C LYS A 98 -8.70 6.27 -0.45
N THR A 99 -7.49 6.02 0.05
CA THR A 99 -6.35 5.60 -0.77
C THR A 99 -6.60 4.23 -1.40
N LEU A 100 -7.05 3.25 -0.60
CA LEU A 100 -7.38 1.91 -1.06
C LEU A 100 -8.56 1.94 -2.05
N GLU A 101 -9.64 2.66 -1.72
CA GLU A 101 -10.81 2.83 -2.59
C GLU A 101 -10.44 3.47 -3.94
N LYS A 102 -9.60 4.52 -3.93
CA LYS A 102 -9.10 5.17 -5.16
C LYS A 102 -8.24 4.23 -6.00
N ALA A 103 -7.52 3.30 -5.36
CA ALA A 103 -6.78 2.24 -6.03
C ALA A 103 -7.67 1.05 -6.44
N GLY A 104 -8.99 1.14 -6.28
CA GLY A 104 -9.97 0.17 -6.77
C GLY A 104 -10.28 -0.97 -5.80
N PHE A 105 -9.88 -0.87 -4.53
CA PHE A 105 -10.34 -1.81 -3.51
C PHE A 105 -11.78 -1.48 -3.10
N VAL A 106 -12.49 -2.51 -2.65
CA VAL A 106 -13.83 -2.39 -2.09
C VAL A 106 -13.84 -2.98 -0.68
N VAL A 107 -14.67 -2.42 0.20
CA VAL A 107 -14.85 -2.98 1.54
C VAL A 107 -15.59 -4.31 1.42
N CYS A 108 -14.97 -5.39 1.90
CA CYS A 108 -15.54 -6.73 1.89
C CYS A 108 -15.80 -7.30 3.29
N GLY A 109 -15.47 -6.57 4.36
CA GLY A 109 -15.70 -7.01 5.73
C GLY A 109 -15.13 -6.05 6.77
N TYR A 110 -15.45 -6.33 8.03
CA TYR A 110 -14.97 -5.59 9.19
C TYR A 110 -14.37 -6.57 10.20
N LEU A 111 -13.20 -6.25 10.74
CA LEU A 111 -12.66 -6.96 11.90
C LEU A 111 -13.25 -6.35 13.16
N LEU A 112 -13.97 -7.17 13.92
CA LEU A 112 -14.49 -6.82 15.24
C LEU A 112 -13.53 -7.35 16.30
N VAL A 113 -13.19 -6.50 17.26
CA VAL A 113 -12.42 -6.89 18.45
C VAL A 113 -13.34 -6.65 19.63
N GLY A 114 -13.52 -7.66 20.46
CA GLY A 114 -14.36 -7.60 21.65
C GLY A 114 -14.21 -8.87 22.48
N ASP A 115 -14.75 -8.82 23.69
CA ASP A 115 -14.77 -9.94 24.62
C ASP A 115 -16.02 -10.79 24.38
N VAL A 116 -15.87 -12.11 24.50
CA VAL A 116 -17.00 -13.04 24.48
C VAL A 116 -17.21 -13.52 25.91
N SER A 117 -18.33 -13.13 26.53
CA SER A 117 -18.78 -13.70 27.82
C SER A 117 -19.60 -14.96 27.56
N LEU A 118 -19.21 -16.07 28.19
CA LEU A 118 -20.00 -17.32 28.22
C LEU A 118 -21.15 -17.22 29.22
#